data_AF-A0A970RAW3-F1
#
_entry.id   AF-A0A970RAW3-F1
#
_cell.length_a   1.000
_cell.length_b   1.000
_cell.length_c   1.000
_cell.angle_alpha   90.00
_cell.angle_beta   90.00
_cell.angle_gamma   90.00
#
_symmetry.space_group_name_H-M   'P 1'
#
loop_
_entity.id
_entity.type
_entity.pdbx_description
1 polymer ?
#
loop_
_entity_poly.entity_id
_entity_poly.type
_entity_poly.pdbx_seq_one_letter_code
_entity_poly.pdbx_strand_id
1 'polypeptide(L)'
;AITVALSANPPEVVIYENATYDFRFSNNPAPALNNYFIKEIARYNYLNLYKTQYTLYYELEVKLTGSPEGSYQAQSVLKRQKMEGDILYQHFDLSDVLMPSGCSYELVGSDGAAVAVINFDNRNGAEPIIIAHELNLAAQGFKISNIAFSYDDADRLAFEKRMVEIHRYLAFYELLDFNLRKAERLQPDDAARLPEDFFRAYDIFRFQSALQQYQTSLTVPDFYNDHFINNQKSLNAQTRRLHTLLEQTGARIAEPFSQQALEVASETVVGLQQEYLQKLKTTHYLYEPQYLATANFLATDADLANLTGLLRQLLTSHLSEAMQLSLNEAIDETLYRAYVSAAGTMMKNESYNEALLMLGNAQTLCNTHPDDDCELFLFHQLSKARYGIYDSYLKVAATARKADNPQMALKYLLLARDFQQTNSNLILSSGATDRALDELAWHSLQLAGERQQQQKERQALEDYLCAQQIYQILGIDKYNDVIDRNIQKLTSQQ
;
A
#
# COMPACT_ATOMS: atom_id res chain seq x y z
N ALA A 1 33.09 -27.38 22.87
CA ALA A 1 34.48 -27.50 22.40
C ALA A 1 34.72 -28.94 21.98
N ILE A 2 34.84 -29.19 20.67
CA ILE A 2 35.14 -30.52 20.11
C ILE A 2 36.54 -30.39 19.49
N THR A 3 37.50 -31.18 19.97
CA THR A 3 38.89 -31.16 19.49
C THR A 3 39.06 -32.26 18.44
N VAL A 4 39.38 -31.90 17.19
CA VAL A 4 39.58 -32.85 16.09
C VAL A 4 41.08 -32.95 15.77
N ALA A 5 41.62 -34.16 15.69
CA ALA A 5 43.02 -34.43 15.33
C ALA A 5 43.17 -34.56 13.80
N LEU A 6 44.14 -33.84 13.21
CA LEU A 6 44.34 -33.73 11.76
C LEU A 6 45.33 -34.80 11.25
N SER A 7 45.01 -35.48 10.14
CA SER A 7 45.88 -36.45 9.44
C SER A 7 46.36 -35.89 8.09
N ALA A 8 47.39 -36.48 7.47
CA ALA A 8 48.23 -35.93 6.39
C ALA A 8 47.58 -35.78 4.97
N ASN A 9 46.27 -35.64 4.85
CA ASN A 9 45.57 -35.13 3.67
C ASN A 9 45.00 -33.76 4.02
N PRO A 10 44.80 -32.81 3.06
CA PRO A 10 44.31 -31.48 3.40
C PRO A 10 43.05 -31.63 4.27
N PRO A 11 43.13 -31.22 5.56
CA PRO A 11 42.11 -31.62 6.49
C PRO A 11 40.85 -30.84 6.16
N GLU A 12 39.78 -31.57 5.84
CA GLU A 12 38.45 -31.02 5.83
C GLU A 12 38.00 -30.86 7.29
N VAL A 13 37.64 -29.64 7.67
CA VAL A 13 37.10 -29.32 8.99
C VAL A 13 35.70 -28.78 8.80
N VAL A 14 34.70 -29.42 9.42
CA VAL A 14 33.31 -28.96 9.41
C VAL A 14 32.95 -28.46 10.80
N ILE A 15 32.47 -27.23 10.87
CA ILE A 15 32.05 -26.56 12.10
C ILE A 15 30.55 -26.35 12.01
N TYR A 16 29.84 -26.68 13.09
CA TYR A 16 28.40 -26.46 13.20
C TYR A 16 28.13 -25.49 14.35
N GLU A 17 27.31 -24.49 14.11
CA GLU A 17 26.75 -23.61 15.13
C GLU A 17 25.22 -23.71 15.08
N ASN A 18 24.63 -24.19 16.17
CA ASN A 18 23.18 -24.21 16.37
C ASN A 18 22.83 -23.14 17.39
N ALA A 19 22.16 -22.10 16.94
CA ALA A 19 21.90 -20.93 17.77
C ALA A 19 20.56 -20.28 17.45
N THR A 20 20.26 -19.25 18.24
CA THR A 20 19.09 -18.40 18.10
C THR A 20 19.51 -16.97 17.95
N TYR A 21 18.81 -16.21 17.12
CA TYR A 21 19.02 -14.78 16.96
C TYR A 21 17.72 -14.02 17.19
N ASP A 22 17.73 -13.11 18.16
CA ASP A 22 16.56 -12.32 18.54
C ASP A 22 16.56 -10.97 17.82
N PHE A 23 15.52 -10.72 17.03
CA PHE A 23 15.26 -9.43 16.42
C PHE A 23 14.37 -8.62 17.36
N ARG A 24 14.90 -7.49 17.83
CA ARG A 24 14.20 -6.57 18.75
C ARG A 24 14.44 -5.13 18.33
N PHE A 25 13.51 -4.26 18.67
CA PHE A 25 13.69 -2.83 18.44
C PHE A 25 14.88 -2.29 19.24
N SER A 26 15.76 -1.54 18.57
CA SER A 26 16.92 -0.90 19.18
C SER A 26 16.87 0.62 19.00
N ASN A 27 17.13 1.38 20.07
CA ASN A 27 17.16 2.85 20.06
C ASN A 27 18.44 3.43 19.41
N ASN A 28 19.30 2.59 18.83
CA ASN A 28 20.57 3.04 18.25
C ASN A 28 20.32 3.94 17.02
N PRO A 29 20.92 5.15 16.94
CA PRO A 29 20.64 6.15 15.89
C PRO A 29 20.99 5.75 14.45
N ALA A 30 21.67 4.63 14.21
CA ALA A 30 21.76 4.03 12.89
C ALA A 30 20.55 3.11 12.70
N PRO A 31 19.53 3.48 11.90
CA PRO A 31 18.37 2.62 11.71
C PRO A 31 18.79 1.44 10.81
N ALA A 32 19.21 0.33 11.43
CA ALA A 32 19.26 -0.95 10.74
C ALA A 32 17.85 -1.28 10.23
N LEU A 33 17.74 -1.82 9.02
CA LEU A 33 16.47 -2.29 8.46
C LEU A 33 15.75 -3.28 9.39
N ASN A 34 16.45 -3.93 10.33
CA ASN A 34 15.86 -4.71 11.43
C ASN A 34 14.77 -3.91 12.19
N ASN A 35 15.02 -2.64 12.49
CA ASN A 35 14.05 -1.76 13.16
C ASN A 35 12.82 -1.49 12.29
N TYR A 36 12.94 -1.53 10.96
CA TYR A 36 11.81 -1.34 10.06
C TYR A 36 10.82 -2.49 10.20
N PHE A 37 11.25 -3.75 10.10
CA PHE A 37 10.34 -4.91 10.19
C PHE A 37 9.62 -4.97 11.54
N ILE A 38 10.34 -4.75 12.64
CA ILE A 38 9.75 -4.70 13.98
C ILE A 38 8.71 -3.57 14.10
N LYS A 39 9.01 -2.38 13.57
CA LYS A 39 8.06 -1.26 13.55
C LYS A 39 6.81 -1.57 12.74
N GLU A 40 6.96 -2.18 11.57
CA GLU A 40 5.84 -2.49 10.69
C GLU A 40 4.96 -3.58 11.28
N ILE A 41 5.53 -4.67 11.79
CA ILE A 41 4.79 -5.73 12.51
C ILE A 41 4.04 -5.11 13.69
N ALA A 42 4.72 -4.30 14.51
CA ALA A 42 4.09 -3.65 15.66
C ALA A 42 2.94 -2.74 15.23
N ARG A 43 3.12 -1.97 14.15
CA ARG A 43 2.10 -1.07 13.59
C ARG A 43 0.89 -1.85 13.08
N TYR A 44 1.10 -2.90 12.30
CA TYR A 44 0.02 -3.68 11.69
C TYR A 44 -0.77 -4.51 12.70
N ASN A 45 -0.12 -5.02 13.74
CA ASN A 45 -0.75 -5.82 14.80
C ASN A 45 -1.16 -4.98 16.03
N TYR A 46 -0.99 -3.66 16.00
CA TYR A 46 -1.23 -2.77 17.15
C TYR A 46 -0.48 -3.19 18.43
N LEU A 47 0.73 -3.73 18.28
CA LEU A 47 1.57 -4.19 19.38
C LEU A 47 2.43 -3.05 19.95
N ASN A 48 2.96 -3.26 21.16
CA ASN A 48 3.93 -2.36 21.73
C ASN A 48 5.29 -2.56 21.05
N LEU A 49 5.78 -1.53 20.35
CA LEU A 49 7.06 -1.54 19.62
C LEU A 49 8.25 -2.12 20.40
N TYR A 50 8.35 -1.81 21.70
CA TYR A 50 9.48 -2.25 22.54
C TYR A 50 9.33 -3.69 23.05
N LYS A 51 8.16 -4.30 22.88
CA LYS A 51 7.89 -5.71 23.21
C LYS A 51 7.83 -6.59 21.96
N THR A 52 7.64 -5.99 20.78
CA THR A 52 7.59 -6.72 19.52
C THR A 52 8.95 -7.32 19.21
N GLN A 53 8.98 -8.64 19.00
CA GLN A 53 10.20 -9.38 18.71
C GLN A 53 9.91 -10.69 17.98
N TYR A 54 10.87 -11.16 17.21
CA TYR A 54 10.88 -12.51 16.67
C TYR A 54 12.26 -13.13 16.77
N THR A 55 12.30 -14.46 16.82
CA THR A 55 13.53 -15.24 17.01
C THR A 55 13.73 -16.17 15.83
N LEU A 56 14.92 -16.13 15.23
CA LEU A 56 15.37 -17.07 14.21
C LEU A 56 16.16 -18.20 14.88
N TYR A 57 15.73 -19.44 14.68
CA TYR A 57 16.49 -20.65 15.02
C TYR A 57 17.19 -21.13 13.76
N TYR A 58 18.52 -21.25 13.82
CA TYR A 58 19.34 -21.57 12.66
C TYR A 58 20.45 -22.55 13.00
N GLU A 59 20.89 -23.26 11.96
CA GLU A 59 22.10 -24.07 11.93
C GLU A 59 23.04 -23.46 10.88
N LEU A 60 24.20 -22.99 11.31
CA LEU A 60 25.27 -22.54 10.43
C LEU A 60 26.32 -23.63 10.33
N GLU A 61 26.49 -24.18 9.14
CA GLU A 61 27.52 -25.15 8.80
C GLU A 61 28.63 -24.42 8.04
N VAL A 62 29.86 -24.48 8.55
CA VAL A 62 31.05 -23.92 7.89
C VAL A 62 32.04 -25.03 7.63
N LYS A 63 32.23 -25.35 6.35
CA LYS A 63 33.21 -26.32 5.86
C LYS A 63 34.47 -25.60 5.42
N LEU A 64 35.60 -25.91 6.06
CA LEU A 64 36.92 -25.42 5.75
C LEU A 64 37.70 -26.51 4.98
N THR A 65 38.14 -26.20 3.78
CA THR A 65 38.97 -27.10 2.95
C THR A 65 40.37 -26.52 2.83
N GLY A 66 41.37 -27.23 3.37
CA GLY A 66 42.77 -26.81 3.28
C GLY A 66 43.35 -26.98 1.87
N SER A 67 44.23 -26.07 1.47
CA SER A 67 45.07 -26.17 0.28
C SER A 67 46.45 -26.76 0.64
N PRO A 68 47.18 -27.35 -0.31
CA PRO A 68 48.56 -27.79 -0.10
C PRO A 68 49.52 -26.67 0.33
N GLU A 69 49.17 -25.41 0.06
CA GLU A 69 49.98 -24.22 0.37
C GLU A 69 49.72 -23.69 1.79
N GLY A 70 48.81 -24.32 2.54
CA GLY A 70 48.47 -23.91 3.91
C GLY A 70 47.39 -22.83 4.00
N SER A 71 46.76 -22.46 2.87
CA SER A 71 45.55 -21.64 2.87
C SER A 71 44.30 -22.51 3.10
N TYR A 72 43.22 -21.92 3.62
CA TYR A 72 41.92 -22.59 3.72
C TYR A 72 40.90 -21.95 2.78
N GLN A 73 39.86 -22.67 2.38
CA GLN A 73 38.67 -22.14 1.71
C GLN A 73 37.45 -22.43 2.60
N ALA A 74 36.61 -21.41 2.83
CA ALA A 74 35.42 -21.54 3.68
C ALA A 74 34.14 -21.65 2.83
N GLN A 75 33.33 -22.65 3.10
CA GLN A 75 32.02 -22.84 2.50
C GLN A 75 30.98 -22.79 3.60
N SER A 76 30.02 -21.87 3.47
CA SER A 76 29.02 -21.61 4.52
C SER A 76 27.64 -22.02 4.03
N VAL A 77 26.89 -22.71 4.87
CA VAL A 77 25.49 -23.07 4.63
C VAL A 77 24.68 -22.68 5.86
N LEU A 78 23.73 -21.77 5.68
CA LEU A 78 22.80 -21.38 6.72
C LEU A 78 21.47 -22.10 6.51
N LYS A 79 21.14 -23.03 7.39
CA LYS A 79 19.86 -23.74 7.38
C LYS A 79 18.93 -23.08 8.38
N ARG A 80 17.78 -22.60 7.90
CA ARG A 80 16.69 -22.15 8.76
C ARG A 80 16.03 -23.37 9.40
N GLN A 81 15.97 -23.42 10.73
CA GLN A 81 15.24 -24.46 11.45
C GLN A 81 13.79 -24.04 11.69
N LYS A 82 13.58 -22.86 12.29
CA LYS A 82 12.25 -22.29 12.55
C LYS A 82 12.35 -20.81 12.87
N MET A 83 11.21 -20.11 12.83
CA MET A 83 11.07 -18.76 13.38
C MET A 83 9.90 -18.75 14.35
N GLU A 84 10.02 -17.97 15.43
CA GLU A 84 8.99 -17.83 16.47
C GLU A 84 8.85 -16.37 16.92
N GLY A 85 7.79 -16.07 17.68
CA GLY A 85 7.48 -14.72 18.17
C GLY A 85 6.42 -14.01 17.34
N ASP A 86 6.56 -12.70 17.15
CA ASP A 86 5.61 -11.85 16.43
C ASP A 86 5.78 -11.96 14.90
N ILE A 87 5.69 -13.19 14.37
CA ILE A 87 5.84 -13.48 12.94
C ILE A 87 4.51 -13.63 12.20
N LEU A 88 3.38 -13.50 12.91
CA LEU A 88 2.05 -13.62 12.34
C LEU A 88 1.43 -12.25 12.14
N TYR A 89 0.77 -12.05 11.00
CA TYR A 89 -0.12 -10.92 10.76
C TYR A 89 -1.48 -11.44 10.31
N GLN A 90 -2.54 -11.16 11.08
CA GLN A 90 -3.89 -11.70 10.79
C GLN A 90 -3.85 -13.22 10.53
N HIS A 91 -3.08 -13.97 11.32
CA HIS A 91 -2.83 -15.42 11.17
C HIS A 91 -2.04 -15.85 9.92
N PHE A 92 -1.64 -14.95 9.02
CA PHE A 92 -0.70 -15.26 7.95
C PHE A 92 0.72 -15.33 8.51
N ASP A 93 1.45 -16.38 8.14
CA ASP A 93 2.86 -16.53 8.48
C ASP A 93 3.74 -15.64 7.57
N LEU A 94 4.53 -14.78 8.19
CA LEU A 94 5.48 -13.89 7.53
C LEU A 94 6.92 -14.40 7.59
N SER A 95 7.14 -15.59 8.15
CA SER A 95 8.49 -16.09 8.46
C SER A 95 9.40 -16.22 7.23
N ASP A 96 8.86 -16.46 6.05
CA ASP A 96 9.62 -16.51 4.80
C ASP A 96 10.13 -15.13 4.35
N VAL A 97 9.36 -14.07 4.57
CA VAL A 97 9.73 -12.68 4.22
C VAL A 97 10.42 -11.92 5.36
N LEU A 98 10.46 -12.49 6.56
CA LEU A 98 11.22 -11.98 7.71
C LEU A 98 12.61 -12.60 7.82
N MET A 99 12.97 -13.56 6.95
CA MET A 99 14.31 -14.10 6.90
C MET A 99 15.27 -13.06 6.30
N PRO A 100 16.34 -12.66 7.00
CA PRO A 100 17.34 -11.75 6.45
C PRO A 100 18.07 -12.37 5.26
N SER A 101 18.32 -11.58 4.22
CA SER A 101 19.21 -11.97 3.14
C SER A 101 20.67 -12.04 3.59
N GLY A 102 21.13 -11.15 4.46
CA GLY A 102 22.53 -11.06 4.86
C GLY A 102 22.83 -11.76 6.18
N CYS A 103 23.93 -12.51 6.21
CA CYS A 103 24.53 -13.02 7.43
C CYS A 103 26.04 -12.74 7.42
N SER A 104 26.55 -12.30 8.57
CA SER A 104 27.96 -12.06 8.80
C SER A 104 28.41 -12.78 10.06
N TYR A 105 29.63 -13.29 10.08
CA TYR A 105 30.21 -13.90 11.26
C TYR A 105 31.74 -13.83 11.24
N GLU A 106 32.34 -14.01 12.41
CA GLU A 106 33.78 -14.10 12.57
C GLU A 106 34.22 -15.54 12.77
N LEU A 107 35.21 -15.98 11.99
CA LEU A 107 36.00 -17.15 12.33
C LEU A 107 37.09 -16.73 13.31
N VAL A 108 37.13 -17.36 14.47
CA VAL A 108 38.09 -17.07 15.52
C VAL A 108 38.96 -18.30 15.76
N GLY A 109 40.27 -18.10 15.83
CA GLY A 109 41.24 -19.15 16.14
C GLY A 109 41.12 -19.63 17.58
N SER A 110 41.85 -20.70 17.91
CA SER A 110 41.92 -21.22 19.27
C SER A 110 42.55 -20.24 20.27
N ASP A 111 43.33 -19.27 19.78
CA ASP A 111 43.90 -18.14 20.55
C ASP A 111 42.88 -17.03 20.86
N GLY A 112 41.69 -17.09 20.27
CA GLY A 112 40.66 -16.06 20.46
C GLY A 112 40.79 -14.86 19.53
N ALA A 113 41.77 -14.83 18.61
CA ALA A 113 41.91 -13.77 17.62
C ALA A 113 40.98 -14.00 16.42
N ALA A 114 40.30 -12.93 15.98
CA ALA A 114 39.50 -12.97 14.76
C ALA A 114 40.42 -13.19 13.55
N VAL A 115 40.18 -14.29 12.85
CA VAL A 115 40.93 -14.73 11.68
C VAL A 115 40.34 -14.11 10.42
N ALA A 116 39.00 -14.09 10.32
CA ALA A 116 38.29 -13.57 9.17
C ALA A 116 36.87 -13.15 9.54
N VAL A 117 36.38 -12.09 8.88
CA VAL A 117 34.96 -11.71 8.86
C VAL A 117 34.39 -12.20 7.54
N ILE A 118 33.41 -13.09 7.61
CA ILE A 118 32.75 -13.67 6.44
C ILE A 118 31.36 -13.04 6.34
N ASN A 119 31.06 -12.43 5.19
CA ASN A 119 29.75 -11.89 4.85
C ASN A 119 29.18 -12.70 3.69
N PHE A 120 27.94 -13.16 3.78
CA PHE A 120 27.31 -13.88 2.69
C PHE A 120 25.82 -13.55 2.53
N ASP A 121 25.34 -13.67 1.28
CA ASP A 121 23.97 -13.39 0.86
C ASP A 121 23.19 -14.71 0.71
N ASN A 122 22.28 -14.95 1.64
CA ASN A 122 21.45 -16.13 1.81
C ASN A 122 20.16 -16.12 0.96
N ARG A 123 19.99 -15.21 -0.01
CA ARG A 123 18.77 -15.16 -0.86
C ARG A 123 18.41 -16.49 -1.55
N ASN A 124 19.39 -17.36 -1.81
CA ASN A 124 19.15 -18.61 -2.53
C ASN A 124 18.81 -19.83 -1.66
N GLY A 125 18.83 -19.72 -0.33
CA GLY A 125 18.27 -20.67 0.66
C GLY A 125 18.67 -22.16 0.59
N ALA A 126 19.39 -22.59 -0.44
CA ALA A 126 19.66 -23.99 -0.76
C ALA A 126 21.01 -24.19 -1.46
N GLU A 127 21.57 -23.16 -2.09
CA GLU A 127 22.90 -23.27 -2.72
C GLU A 127 24.00 -22.88 -1.73
N PRO A 128 25.04 -23.72 -1.57
CA PRO A 128 26.14 -23.41 -0.68
C PRO A 128 26.92 -22.21 -1.22
N ILE A 129 27.14 -21.22 -0.37
CA ILE A 129 27.90 -20.03 -0.75
C ILE A 129 29.37 -20.34 -0.48
N ILE A 130 30.12 -20.50 -1.56
CA ILE A 130 31.55 -20.79 -1.53
C ILE A 130 32.28 -19.46 -1.44
N ILE A 131 32.88 -19.17 -0.30
CA ILE A 131 33.70 -17.98 -0.10
C ILE A 131 35.16 -18.42 0.04
N ALA A 132 35.90 -18.29 -1.06
CA ALA A 132 37.35 -18.48 -1.03
C ALA A 132 38.01 -17.29 -0.32
N HIS A 133 38.34 -17.47 0.95
CA HIS A 133 39.25 -16.60 1.67
C HIS A 133 40.50 -17.40 2.02
N GLU A 134 41.63 -17.07 1.40
CA GLU A 134 42.90 -17.68 1.80
C GLU A 134 43.26 -17.26 3.21
N LEU A 135 43.07 -18.18 4.16
CA LEU A 135 43.46 -17.98 5.54
C LEU A 135 44.83 -18.61 5.78
N ASN A 136 45.84 -17.80 6.04
CA ASN A 136 47.19 -18.27 6.34
C ASN A 136 47.28 -18.61 7.84
N LEU A 137 46.97 -19.85 8.19
CA LEU A 137 46.65 -20.25 9.56
C LEU A 137 47.65 -21.26 10.12
N ALA A 138 48.31 -20.90 11.22
CA ALA A 138 49.14 -21.81 12.01
C ALA A 138 48.35 -22.52 13.14
N ALA A 139 47.06 -22.22 13.30
CA ALA A 139 46.27 -22.58 14.49
C ALA A 139 45.53 -23.93 14.37
N GLN A 140 45.56 -24.71 15.45
CA GLN A 140 44.73 -25.90 15.64
C GLN A 140 43.38 -25.48 16.25
N GLY A 141 42.30 -25.54 15.47
CA GLY A 141 40.92 -25.35 15.92
C GLY A 141 40.33 -23.95 15.63
N PHE A 142 39.07 -23.93 15.20
CA PHE A 142 38.30 -22.73 14.87
C PHE A 142 36.97 -22.73 15.61
N LYS A 143 36.47 -21.54 15.91
CA LYS A 143 35.10 -21.31 16.39
C LYS A 143 34.45 -20.20 15.59
N ILE A 144 33.12 -20.24 15.50
CA ILE A 144 32.33 -19.16 14.94
C ILE A 144 31.96 -18.21 16.09
N SER A 145 32.02 -16.90 15.86
CA SER A 145 31.52 -15.88 16.80
C SER A 145 30.96 -14.66 16.07
N ASN A 146 30.40 -13.71 16.82
CA ASN A 146 29.91 -12.42 16.30
C ASN A 146 28.97 -12.56 15.10
N ILE A 147 28.06 -13.54 15.16
CA ILE A 147 27.05 -13.73 14.12
C ILE A 147 26.08 -12.53 14.14
N ALA A 148 25.94 -11.86 13.01
CA ALA A 148 25.02 -10.75 12.83
C ALA A 148 24.26 -10.89 11.52
N PHE A 149 22.95 -10.69 11.60
CA PHE A 149 22.06 -10.70 10.45
C PHE A 149 21.75 -9.27 10.01
N SER A 150 21.68 -9.09 8.69
CA SER A 150 21.36 -7.81 8.07
C SER A 150 20.32 -7.99 6.98
N TYR A 151 19.33 -7.11 6.96
CA TYR A 151 18.43 -7.00 5.81
C TYR A 151 18.97 -6.02 4.79
N ASP A 152 18.49 -6.14 3.56
CA ASP A 152 18.65 -5.15 2.51
C ASP A 152 17.30 -4.65 1.97
N ASP A 153 17.34 -3.78 0.96
CA ASP A 153 16.12 -3.22 0.37
C ASP A 153 15.25 -4.27 -0.35
N ALA A 154 15.82 -5.36 -0.85
CA ALA A 154 15.04 -6.43 -1.49
C ALA A 154 14.19 -7.18 -0.46
N ASP A 155 14.72 -7.42 0.75
CA ASP A 155 13.95 -7.98 1.85
C ASP A 155 12.78 -7.07 2.24
N ARG A 156 13.02 -5.75 2.31
CA ARG A 156 11.97 -4.77 2.59
C ARG A 156 10.87 -4.85 1.55
N LEU A 157 11.23 -4.85 0.26
CA LEU A 157 10.28 -4.92 -0.84
C LEU A 157 9.49 -6.24 -0.86
N ALA A 158 10.14 -7.36 -0.53
CA ALA A 158 9.49 -8.66 -0.43
C ALA A 158 8.43 -8.67 0.69
N PHE A 159 8.77 -8.11 1.86
CA PHE A 159 7.83 -7.93 2.96
C PHE A 159 6.67 -7.00 2.60
N GLU A 160 6.94 -5.82 2.02
CA GLU A 160 5.91 -4.88 1.59
C GLU A 160 4.95 -5.52 0.59
N LYS A 161 5.48 -6.26 -0.40
CA LYS A 161 4.68 -7.01 -1.36
C LYS A 161 3.81 -8.06 -0.67
N ARG A 162 4.36 -8.83 0.27
CA ARG A 162 3.59 -9.81 1.05
C ARG A 162 2.46 -9.17 1.83
N MET A 163 2.71 -8.03 2.47
CA MET A 163 1.67 -7.28 3.19
C MET A 163 0.55 -6.82 2.25
N VAL A 164 0.90 -6.27 1.08
CA VAL A 164 -0.09 -5.88 0.06
C VAL A 164 -0.93 -7.07 -0.42
N GLU A 165 -0.30 -8.23 -0.66
CA GLU A 165 -1.01 -9.46 -1.03
C GLU A 165 -1.98 -9.91 0.06
N ILE A 166 -1.57 -9.90 1.34
CA ILE A 166 -2.44 -10.26 2.47
C ILE A 166 -3.61 -9.29 2.58
N HIS A 167 -3.37 -7.97 2.52
CA HIS A 167 -4.45 -6.99 2.58
C HIS A 167 -5.42 -7.11 1.41
N ARG A 168 -4.92 -7.39 0.21
CA ARG A 168 -5.76 -7.63 -0.97
C ARG A 168 -6.63 -8.88 -0.80
N TYR A 169 -6.06 -9.96 -0.28
CA TYR A 169 -6.82 -11.19 0.02
C TYR A 169 -7.94 -10.91 1.03
N LEU A 170 -7.60 -10.25 2.14
CA LEU A 170 -8.57 -9.93 3.20
C LEU A 170 -9.65 -8.95 2.73
N ALA A 171 -9.31 -8.00 1.86
CA ALA A 171 -10.29 -7.11 1.23
C ALA A 171 -11.28 -7.89 0.34
N PHE A 172 -10.78 -8.81 -0.51
CA PHE A 172 -11.67 -9.68 -1.30
C PHE A 172 -12.53 -10.58 -0.42
N TYR A 173 -11.96 -11.10 0.67
CA TYR A 173 -12.70 -11.90 1.65
C TYR A 173 -13.91 -11.12 2.20
N GLU A 174 -13.74 -9.86 2.62
CA GLU A 174 -14.87 -9.05 3.10
C GLU A 174 -15.85 -8.63 2.00
N LEU A 175 -15.32 -8.24 0.84
CA LEU A 175 -16.13 -7.84 -0.31
C LEU A 175 -16.98 -9.02 -0.82
N LEU A 176 -16.49 -10.24 -0.71
CA LEU A 176 -17.22 -11.44 -1.09
C LEU A 176 -18.48 -11.61 -0.24
N ASP A 177 -18.39 -11.44 1.07
CA ASP A 177 -19.56 -11.47 1.97
C ASP A 177 -20.54 -10.35 1.65
N PHE A 178 -20.02 -9.14 1.42
CA PHE A 178 -20.82 -7.99 1.07
C PHE A 178 -21.61 -8.22 -0.21
N ASN A 179 -20.95 -8.71 -1.27
CA ASN A 179 -21.58 -8.98 -2.56
C ASN A 179 -22.53 -10.18 -2.53
N LEU A 180 -22.23 -11.21 -1.74
CA LEU A 180 -23.13 -12.36 -1.57
C LEU A 180 -24.46 -11.93 -0.94
N ARG A 181 -24.43 -11.12 0.13
CA ARG A 181 -25.65 -10.58 0.75
C ARG A 181 -26.45 -9.69 -0.18
N LYS A 182 -25.79 -8.91 -1.05
CA LYS A 182 -26.47 -8.14 -2.11
C LYS A 182 -27.18 -9.07 -3.08
N ALA A 183 -26.49 -10.11 -3.56
CA ALA A 183 -27.02 -11.08 -4.52
C ALA A 183 -28.23 -11.87 -3.98
N GLU A 184 -28.22 -12.24 -2.70
CA GLU A 184 -29.31 -12.98 -2.05
C GLU A 184 -30.60 -12.16 -1.92
N ARG A 185 -30.49 -10.84 -1.80
CA ARG A 185 -31.65 -9.93 -1.65
C ARG A 185 -32.29 -9.55 -2.98
N LEU A 186 -31.61 -9.81 -4.09
CA LEU A 186 -32.05 -9.37 -5.41
C LEU A 186 -33.07 -10.35 -6.00
N GLN A 187 -34.21 -9.80 -6.45
CA GLN A 187 -35.35 -10.51 -7.00
C GLN A 187 -35.78 -9.85 -8.32
N PRO A 188 -35.09 -10.14 -9.45
CA PRO A 188 -35.32 -9.48 -10.72
C PRO A 188 -36.52 -10.05 -11.51
N ASP A 189 -37.57 -10.51 -10.82
CA ASP A 189 -38.79 -11.06 -11.43
C ASP A 189 -39.87 -9.99 -11.72
N ASP A 190 -39.68 -8.77 -11.21
CA ASP A 190 -40.53 -7.61 -11.49
C ASP A 190 -40.00 -6.79 -12.68
N ALA A 191 -40.74 -6.79 -13.79
CA ALA A 191 -40.40 -6.05 -15.00
C ALA A 191 -40.31 -4.52 -14.76
N ALA A 192 -41.07 -3.97 -13.81
CA ALA A 192 -41.04 -2.54 -13.51
C ALA A 192 -39.72 -2.10 -12.87
N ARG A 193 -39.01 -3.02 -12.20
CA ARG A 193 -37.74 -2.78 -11.51
C ARG A 193 -36.53 -3.29 -12.30
N LEU A 194 -36.74 -3.84 -13.49
CA LEU A 194 -35.69 -4.50 -14.25
C LEU A 194 -34.46 -3.61 -14.50
N PRO A 195 -34.56 -2.31 -14.83
CA PRO A 195 -33.39 -1.45 -14.97
C PRO A 195 -32.56 -1.38 -13.68
N GLU A 196 -33.21 -1.12 -12.54
CA GLU A 196 -32.56 -1.06 -11.23
C GLU A 196 -31.86 -2.38 -10.90
N ASP A 197 -32.59 -3.48 -11.01
CA ASP A 197 -32.09 -4.80 -10.65
C ASP A 197 -30.99 -5.28 -11.59
N PHE A 198 -31.04 -4.88 -12.87
CA PHE A 198 -29.95 -5.13 -13.83
C PHE A 198 -28.65 -4.49 -13.37
N PHE A 199 -28.64 -3.21 -12.98
CA PHE A 199 -27.41 -2.55 -12.54
C PHE A 199 -26.87 -3.14 -11.22
N ARG A 200 -27.76 -3.51 -10.29
CA ARG A 200 -27.37 -4.22 -9.07
C ARG A 200 -26.74 -5.58 -9.36
N ALA A 201 -27.28 -6.32 -10.32
CA ALA A 201 -26.72 -7.60 -10.76
C ALA A 201 -25.40 -7.42 -11.52
N TYR A 202 -25.31 -6.41 -12.40
CA TYR A 202 -24.09 -6.12 -13.16
C TYR A 202 -22.91 -5.80 -12.24
N ASP A 203 -23.14 -5.07 -11.15
CA ASP A 203 -22.14 -4.83 -10.10
C ASP A 203 -21.60 -6.15 -9.51
N ILE A 204 -22.48 -7.11 -9.24
CA ILE A 204 -22.12 -8.46 -8.76
C ILE A 204 -21.32 -9.21 -9.83
N PHE A 205 -21.71 -9.10 -11.10
CA PHE A 205 -21.00 -9.76 -12.22
C PHE A 205 -19.59 -9.19 -12.41
N ARG A 206 -19.43 -7.87 -12.30
CA ARG A 206 -18.11 -7.21 -12.34
C ARG A 206 -17.23 -7.71 -11.20
N PHE A 207 -17.76 -7.74 -9.98
CA PHE A 207 -17.02 -8.26 -8.82
C PHE A 207 -16.64 -9.73 -9.00
N GLN A 208 -17.55 -10.57 -9.49
CA GLN A 208 -17.26 -11.98 -9.78
C GLN A 208 -16.15 -12.14 -10.83
N SER A 209 -16.15 -11.33 -11.88
CA SER A 209 -15.09 -11.34 -12.89
C SER A 209 -13.73 -10.96 -12.29
N ALA A 210 -13.67 -9.90 -11.48
CA ALA A 210 -12.46 -9.51 -10.76
C ALA A 210 -11.96 -10.62 -9.81
N LEU A 211 -12.89 -11.32 -9.15
CA LEU A 211 -12.58 -12.44 -8.27
C LEU A 211 -12.02 -13.66 -9.02
N GLN A 212 -12.48 -13.92 -10.25
CA GLN A 212 -11.97 -15.01 -11.09
C GLN A 212 -10.56 -14.72 -11.63
N GLN A 213 -10.24 -13.45 -11.86
CA GLN A 213 -8.90 -13.01 -12.27
C GLN A 213 -7.93 -12.93 -11.10
N TYR A 214 -8.43 -12.92 -9.86
CA TYR A 214 -7.60 -12.86 -8.67
C TYR A 214 -6.89 -14.20 -8.43
N GLN A 215 -5.56 -14.13 -8.44
CA GLN A 215 -4.68 -15.24 -8.09
C GLN A 215 -3.82 -14.83 -6.90
N THR A 216 -3.63 -15.74 -5.96
CA THR A 216 -2.77 -15.54 -4.79
C THR A 216 -1.77 -16.68 -4.65
N SER A 217 -0.53 -16.34 -4.35
CA SER A 217 0.53 -17.29 -3.96
C SER A 217 0.64 -17.44 -2.44
N LEU A 218 -0.23 -16.79 -1.67
CA LEU A 218 -0.20 -16.87 -0.22
C LEU A 218 -0.54 -18.29 0.25
N THR A 219 0.18 -18.74 1.28
CA THR A 219 -0.29 -19.82 2.13
C THR A 219 -1.40 -19.26 3.02
N VAL A 220 -2.64 -19.37 2.54
CA VAL A 220 -3.82 -18.84 3.23
C VAL A 220 -4.17 -19.75 4.41
N PRO A 221 -4.41 -19.22 5.63
CA PRO A 221 -4.92 -20.01 6.74
C PRO A 221 -6.23 -20.73 6.40
N ASP A 222 -6.35 -21.99 6.79
CA ASP A 222 -7.47 -22.89 6.41
C ASP A 222 -8.85 -22.25 6.64
N PHE A 223 -9.05 -21.59 7.78
CA PHE A 223 -10.32 -20.96 8.11
C PHE A 223 -10.75 -19.85 7.13
N TYR A 224 -9.79 -19.05 6.65
CA TYR A 224 -10.06 -18.03 5.63
C TYR A 224 -10.33 -18.71 4.29
N ASN A 225 -9.50 -19.70 3.94
CA ASN A 225 -9.57 -20.39 2.66
C ASN A 225 -10.91 -21.11 2.47
N ASP A 226 -11.37 -21.85 3.48
CA ASP A 226 -12.63 -22.58 3.44
C ASP A 226 -13.83 -21.63 3.26
N HIS A 227 -13.88 -20.56 4.04
CA HIS A 227 -14.94 -19.55 3.94
C HIS A 227 -14.91 -18.85 2.58
N PHE A 228 -13.73 -18.47 2.09
CA PHE A 228 -13.56 -17.85 0.79
C PHE A 228 -14.04 -18.76 -0.36
N ILE A 229 -13.62 -20.03 -0.38
CA ILE A 229 -14.03 -21.00 -1.40
C ILE A 229 -15.54 -21.24 -1.35
N ASN A 230 -16.11 -21.39 -0.15
CA ASN A 230 -17.54 -21.63 0.01
C ASN A 230 -18.37 -20.43 -0.46
N ASN A 231 -18.00 -19.21 -0.07
CA ASN A 231 -18.73 -18.01 -0.48
C ASN A 231 -18.54 -17.71 -1.97
N GLN A 232 -17.38 -18.04 -2.55
CA GLN A 232 -17.16 -17.93 -3.99
C GLN A 232 -18.09 -18.90 -4.76
N LYS A 233 -18.23 -20.15 -4.30
CA LYS A 233 -19.20 -21.10 -4.88
C LYS A 233 -20.63 -20.59 -4.77
N SER A 234 -21.02 -20.07 -3.61
CA SER A 234 -22.35 -19.49 -3.39
C SER A 234 -22.60 -18.27 -4.30
N LEU A 235 -21.63 -17.35 -4.41
CA LEU A 235 -21.72 -16.20 -5.30
C LEU A 235 -21.84 -16.63 -6.76
N ASN A 236 -21.10 -17.65 -7.19
CA ASN A 236 -21.21 -18.22 -8.54
C ASN A 236 -22.61 -18.77 -8.81
N ALA A 237 -23.22 -19.47 -7.84
CA ALA A 237 -24.58 -19.99 -7.96
C ALA A 237 -25.61 -18.84 -8.02
N GLN A 238 -25.48 -17.83 -7.17
CA GLN A 238 -26.35 -16.65 -7.18
C GLN A 238 -26.23 -15.86 -8.49
N THR A 239 -25.02 -15.69 -9.02
CA THR A 239 -24.80 -15.01 -10.29
C THR A 239 -25.52 -15.73 -11.44
N ARG A 240 -25.43 -17.07 -11.52
CA ARG A 240 -26.18 -17.85 -12.52
C ARG A 240 -27.69 -17.68 -12.36
N ARG A 241 -28.21 -17.71 -11.12
CA ARG A 241 -29.63 -17.46 -10.83
C ARG A 241 -30.05 -16.08 -11.35
N LEU A 242 -29.29 -15.03 -11.02
CA LEU A 242 -29.58 -13.67 -11.43
C LEU A 242 -29.58 -13.52 -12.94
N HIS A 243 -28.59 -14.09 -13.63
CA HIS A 243 -28.53 -14.09 -15.10
C HIS A 243 -29.80 -14.70 -15.70
N THR A 244 -30.19 -15.90 -15.27
CA THR A 244 -31.39 -16.58 -15.78
C THR A 244 -32.66 -15.77 -15.54
N LEU A 245 -32.82 -15.20 -14.34
CA LEU A 245 -34.01 -14.41 -14.03
C LEU A 245 -34.05 -13.11 -14.83
N LEU A 246 -32.91 -12.42 -14.97
CA LEU A 246 -32.79 -11.21 -15.77
C LEU A 246 -33.10 -11.45 -17.25
N GLU A 247 -32.61 -12.54 -17.83
CA GLU A 247 -32.94 -12.94 -19.21
C GLU A 247 -34.44 -13.26 -19.36
N GLN A 248 -35.02 -14.00 -18.41
CA GLN A 248 -36.44 -14.36 -18.43
C GLN A 248 -37.36 -13.14 -18.31
N THR A 249 -37.00 -12.18 -17.46
CA THR A 249 -37.76 -10.94 -17.28
C THR A 249 -37.54 -9.98 -18.45
N GLY A 250 -36.30 -9.84 -18.94
CA GLY A 250 -35.94 -9.03 -20.11
C GLY A 250 -36.65 -9.48 -21.38
N ALA A 251 -36.78 -10.80 -21.59
CA ALA A 251 -37.54 -11.36 -22.72
C ALA A 251 -39.06 -11.06 -22.68
N ARG A 252 -39.58 -10.50 -21.60
CA ARG A 252 -40.99 -10.07 -21.51
C ARG A 252 -41.18 -8.58 -21.81
N ILE A 253 -40.09 -7.84 -21.99
CA ILE A 253 -40.12 -6.41 -22.26
C ILE A 253 -40.37 -6.16 -23.74
N ALA A 254 -41.48 -5.49 -24.03
CA ALA A 254 -41.89 -5.12 -25.38
C ALA A 254 -41.53 -3.67 -25.75
N GLU A 255 -41.21 -2.84 -24.77
CA GLU A 255 -40.97 -1.40 -24.95
C GLU A 255 -39.65 -0.99 -24.29
N PRO A 256 -38.94 0.03 -24.82
CA PRO A 256 -37.75 0.56 -24.19
C PRO A 256 -38.06 1.12 -22.80
N PHE A 257 -37.05 1.16 -21.93
CA PHE A 257 -37.21 1.72 -20.59
C PHE A 257 -37.62 3.20 -20.65
N SER A 258 -38.53 3.59 -19.75
CA SER A 258 -38.89 5.00 -19.61
C SER A 258 -37.72 5.80 -19.05
N GLN A 259 -37.66 7.09 -19.38
CA GLN A 259 -36.63 7.99 -18.84
C GLN A 259 -36.57 7.97 -17.30
N GLN A 260 -37.73 7.97 -16.63
CA GLN A 260 -37.79 7.90 -15.17
C GLN A 260 -37.16 6.59 -14.63
N ALA A 261 -37.37 5.46 -15.30
CA ALA A 261 -36.77 4.20 -14.90
C ALA A 261 -35.24 4.24 -15.07
N LEU A 262 -34.74 4.87 -16.14
CA LEU A 262 -33.31 5.07 -16.37
C LEU A 262 -32.66 6.02 -15.36
N GLU A 263 -33.36 7.07 -14.93
CA GLU A 263 -32.92 7.99 -13.88
C GLU A 263 -32.74 7.26 -12.55
N VAL A 264 -33.76 6.51 -12.10
CA VAL A 264 -33.69 5.69 -10.87
C VAL A 264 -32.58 4.64 -10.95
N ALA A 265 -32.43 4.02 -12.11
CA ALA A 265 -31.40 3.02 -12.34
C ALA A 265 -29.98 3.63 -12.30
N SER A 266 -29.79 4.83 -12.86
CA SER A 266 -28.54 5.58 -12.82
C SER A 266 -28.17 6.03 -11.40
N GLU A 267 -29.16 6.51 -10.64
CA GLU A 267 -28.98 6.83 -9.21
C GLU A 267 -28.58 5.58 -8.41
N THR A 268 -29.11 4.42 -8.77
CA THR A 268 -28.76 3.14 -8.14
C THR A 268 -27.30 2.76 -8.39
N VAL A 269 -26.78 2.95 -9.60
CA VAL A 269 -25.35 2.72 -9.91
C VAL A 269 -24.44 3.57 -9.03
N VAL A 270 -24.78 4.86 -8.89
CA VAL A 270 -24.02 5.76 -8.02
C VAL A 270 -24.15 5.37 -6.55
N GLY A 271 -25.36 4.97 -6.13
CA GLY A 271 -25.63 4.46 -4.78
C GLY A 271 -24.79 3.24 -4.43
N LEU A 272 -24.65 2.28 -5.34
CA LEU A 272 -23.81 1.08 -5.15
C LEU A 272 -22.34 1.43 -4.90
N GLN A 273 -21.80 2.42 -5.60
CA GLN A 273 -20.42 2.87 -5.39
C GLN A 273 -20.26 3.57 -4.05
N GLN A 274 -21.25 4.39 -3.68
CA GLN A 274 -21.29 5.01 -2.36
C GLN A 274 -21.36 3.96 -1.25
N GLU A 275 -22.08 2.84 -1.43
CA GLU A 275 -22.10 1.75 -0.45
C GLU A 275 -20.70 1.16 -0.22
N TYR A 276 -19.89 0.96 -1.27
CA TYR A 276 -18.49 0.51 -1.12
C TYR A 276 -17.64 1.54 -0.37
N LEU A 277 -17.78 2.83 -0.69
CA LEU A 277 -17.06 3.91 0.00
C LEU A 277 -17.47 4.04 1.47
N GLN A 278 -18.76 3.85 1.78
CA GLN A 278 -19.23 3.83 3.17
C GLN A 278 -18.72 2.60 3.91
N LYS A 279 -18.70 1.44 3.25
CA LYS A 279 -18.15 0.22 3.82
C LYS A 279 -16.66 0.39 4.13
N LEU A 280 -15.90 1.04 3.26
CA LEU A 280 -14.49 1.38 3.46
C LEU A 280 -14.25 2.20 4.74
N LYS A 281 -15.14 3.13 5.09
CA LYS A 281 -15.03 3.92 6.35
C LYS A 281 -15.12 3.08 7.62
N THR A 282 -15.65 1.86 7.52
CA THR A 282 -15.84 0.94 8.64
C THR A 282 -14.92 -0.28 8.60
N THR A 283 -14.08 -0.40 7.57
CA THR A 283 -13.12 -1.51 7.43
C THR A 283 -11.69 -1.04 7.71
N HIS A 284 -10.74 -1.96 7.66
CA HIS A 284 -9.33 -1.66 7.84
C HIS A 284 -8.83 -0.78 6.68
N TYR A 285 -8.19 0.35 6.97
CA TYR A 285 -7.74 1.32 5.95
C TYR A 285 -6.81 0.69 4.89
N LEU A 286 -6.06 -0.35 5.25
CA LEU A 286 -5.19 -1.08 4.32
C LEU A 286 -5.95 -1.81 3.19
N TYR A 287 -7.27 -1.96 3.30
CA TYR A 287 -8.11 -2.55 2.25
C TYR A 287 -8.58 -1.51 1.22
N GLU A 288 -8.31 -0.23 1.45
CA GLU A 288 -8.70 0.89 0.60
C GLU A 288 -8.47 0.65 -0.89
N PRO A 289 -7.29 0.19 -1.36
CA PRO A 289 -7.05 0.04 -2.79
C PRO A 289 -8.07 -0.88 -3.48
N GLN A 290 -8.45 -1.99 -2.84
CA GLN A 290 -9.39 -2.95 -3.42
C GLN A 290 -10.83 -2.46 -3.33
N TYR A 291 -11.20 -1.75 -2.26
CA TYR A 291 -12.52 -1.11 -2.15
C TYR A 291 -12.70 0.01 -3.17
N LEU A 292 -11.69 0.86 -3.37
CA LEU A 292 -11.70 1.91 -4.38
C LEU A 292 -11.76 1.32 -5.80
N ALA A 293 -10.96 0.29 -6.09
CA ALA A 293 -11.03 -0.40 -7.38
C ALA A 293 -12.42 -1.00 -7.64
N THR A 294 -13.07 -1.56 -6.61
CA THR A 294 -14.42 -2.13 -6.75
C THR A 294 -15.48 -1.03 -6.90
N ALA A 295 -15.32 0.09 -6.22
CA ALA A 295 -16.19 1.26 -6.32
C ALA A 295 -16.03 2.02 -7.65
N ASN A 296 -14.92 1.87 -8.37
CA ASN A 296 -14.69 2.53 -9.64
C ASN A 296 -15.42 1.82 -10.79
N PHE A 297 -16.74 2.04 -10.89
CA PHE A 297 -17.66 1.23 -11.70
C PHE A 297 -17.44 1.35 -13.22
N LEU A 298 -17.08 2.54 -13.71
CA LEU A 298 -16.89 2.89 -15.12
C LEU A 298 -15.51 3.54 -15.31
N ALA A 299 -14.47 2.86 -14.81
CA ALA A 299 -13.10 3.37 -14.82
C ALA A 299 -12.54 3.56 -16.23
N THR A 300 -13.04 2.77 -17.19
CA THR A 300 -12.54 2.72 -18.57
C THR A 300 -13.68 2.61 -19.59
N ASP A 301 -13.41 2.98 -20.84
CA ASP A 301 -14.36 2.80 -21.96
C ASP A 301 -14.80 1.34 -22.12
N ALA A 302 -13.92 0.38 -21.77
CA ALA A 302 -14.23 -1.04 -21.79
C ALA A 302 -15.30 -1.42 -20.76
N ASP A 303 -15.31 -0.78 -19.59
CA ASP A 303 -16.32 -1.03 -18.55
C ASP A 303 -17.72 -0.57 -19.02
N LEU A 304 -17.78 0.57 -19.71
CA LEU A 304 -19.01 1.09 -20.31
C LEU A 304 -19.47 0.23 -21.49
N ALA A 305 -18.55 -0.22 -22.34
CA ALA A 305 -18.86 -1.14 -23.43
C ALA A 305 -19.39 -2.50 -22.92
N ASN A 306 -18.83 -3.01 -21.83
CA ASN A 306 -19.31 -4.24 -21.18
C ASN A 306 -20.72 -4.07 -20.60
N LEU A 307 -20.96 -2.95 -19.90
CA LEU A 307 -22.26 -2.62 -19.34
C LEU A 307 -23.35 -2.54 -20.42
N THR A 308 -23.11 -1.71 -21.44
CA THR A 308 -24.05 -1.50 -22.55
C THR A 308 -24.21 -2.77 -23.39
N GLY A 309 -23.15 -3.56 -23.57
CA GLY A 309 -23.18 -4.84 -24.25
C GLY A 309 -24.08 -5.88 -23.56
N LEU A 310 -23.95 -6.04 -22.24
CA LEU A 310 -24.81 -6.95 -21.47
C LEU A 310 -26.26 -6.47 -21.45
N LEU A 311 -26.48 -5.16 -21.34
CA LEU A 311 -27.82 -4.61 -21.38
C LEU A 311 -28.48 -4.85 -22.74
N ARG A 312 -27.74 -4.67 -23.84
CA ARG A 312 -28.23 -5.01 -25.18
C ARG A 312 -28.58 -6.48 -25.25
N GLN A 313 -27.70 -7.39 -24.83
CA GLN A 313 -28.00 -8.83 -24.84
C GLN A 313 -29.31 -9.15 -24.13
N LEU A 314 -29.56 -8.53 -22.97
CA LEU A 314 -30.79 -8.68 -22.20
C LEU A 314 -32.05 -8.18 -22.92
N LEU A 315 -31.92 -7.19 -23.82
CA LEU A 315 -33.04 -6.55 -24.55
C LEU A 315 -33.14 -6.94 -26.04
N THR A 316 -32.11 -7.60 -26.60
CA THR A 316 -31.94 -7.82 -28.05
C THR A 316 -33.00 -8.71 -28.69
N SER A 317 -33.71 -9.53 -27.93
CA SER A 317 -34.77 -10.36 -28.51
C SER A 317 -35.98 -9.55 -29.01
N HIS A 318 -36.13 -8.27 -28.62
CA HIS A 318 -37.35 -7.50 -28.86
C HIS A 318 -37.17 -6.05 -29.34
N LEU A 319 -35.98 -5.44 -29.21
CA LEU A 319 -35.76 -4.04 -29.62
C LEU A 319 -35.09 -3.90 -30.99
N SER A 320 -35.57 -2.95 -31.80
CA SER A 320 -34.91 -2.55 -33.05
C SER A 320 -33.54 -1.88 -32.79
N GLU A 321 -32.64 -1.92 -33.76
CA GLU A 321 -31.30 -1.30 -33.66
C GLU A 321 -31.38 0.20 -33.31
N ALA A 322 -32.31 0.94 -33.93
CA ALA A 322 -32.54 2.35 -33.62
C ALA A 322 -32.98 2.59 -32.17
N MET A 323 -33.83 1.71 -31.63
CA MET A 323 -34.24 1.77 -30.21
C MET A 323 -33.08 1.44 -29.28
N GLN A 324 -32.20 0.52 -29.66
CA GLN A 324 -31.01 0.19 -28.87
C GLN A 324 -30.01 1.35 -28.83
N LEU A 325 -29.82 2.05 -29.95
CA LEU A 325 -28.94 3.23 -30.00
C LEU A 325 -29.47 4.34 -29.09
N SER A 326 -30.76 4.69 -29.24
CA SER A 326 -31.42 5.71 -28.42
C SER A 326 -31.39 5.35 -26.93
N LEU A 327 -31.50 4.06 -26.57
CA LEU A 327 -31.39 3.63 -25.19
C LEU A 327 -29.98 3.83 -24.60
N ASN A 328 -28.92 3.57 -25.38
CA ASN A 328 -27.55 3.78 -24.90
C ASN A 328 -27.28 5.27 -24.67
N GLU A 329 -27.69 6.13 -25.60
CA GLU A 329 -27.57 7.59 -25.46
C GLU A 329 -28.30 8.09 -24.20
N ALA A 330 -29.52 7.61 -23.97
CA ALA A 330 -30.30 7.96 -22.79
C ALA A 330 -29.61 7.50 -21.49
N ILE A 331 -29.03 6.29 -21.47
CA ILE A 331 -28.32 5.76 -20.31
C ILE A 331 -27.07 6.58 -20.00
N ASP A 332 -26.28 6.88 -21.03
CA ASP A 332 -25.04 7.64 -20.88
C ASP A 332 -25.33 9.04 -20.33
N GLU A 333 -26.36 9.71 -20.86
CA GLU A 333 -26.83 11.00 -20.37
C GLU A 333 -27.31 10.94 -18.90
N THR A 334 -28.15 9.96 -18.55
CA THR A 334 -28.67 9.82 -17.18
C THR A 334 -27.58 9.46 -16.17
N LEU A 335 -26.64 8.59 -16.54
CA LEU A 335 -25.51 8.22 -15.71
C LEU A 335 -24.57 9.41 -15.49
N TYR A 336 -24.25 10.15 -16.56
CA TYR A 336 -23.40 11.35 -16.47
C TYR A 336 -23.98 12.35 -15.47
N ARG A 337 -25.27 12.67 -15.60
CA ARG A 337 -25.97 13.58 -14.67
C ARG A 337 -25.96 13.07 -13.24
N ALA A 338 -26.20 11.77 -13.03
CA ALA A 338 -26.17 11.15 -11.71
C ALA A 338 -24.79 11.26 -11.05
N TYR A 339 -23.70 10.97 -11.78
CA TYR A 339 -22.33 11.10 -11.27
C TYR A 339 -21.96 12.54 -10.94
N VAL A 340 -22.25 13.48 -11.84
CA VAL A 340 -22.01 14.92 -11.61
C VAL A 340 -22.76 15.40 -10.37
N SER A 341 -24.03 15.03 -10.23
CA SER A 341 -24.86 15.42 -9.09
C SER A 341 -24.31 14.87 -7.77
N ALA A 342 -23.92 13.60 -7.75
CA ALA A 342 -23.32 12.97 -6.58
C ALA A 342 -21.95 13.56 -6.23
N ALA A 343 -21.09 13.82 -7.21
CA ALA A 343 -19.84 14.53 -7.01
C ALA A 343 -20.07 15.93 -6.42
N GLY A 344 -21.07 16.66 -6.92
CA GLY A 344 -21.48 17.94 -6.38
C GLY A 344 -21.89 17.87 -4.91
N THR A 345 -22.60 16.81 -4.51
CA THR A 345 -22.98 16.54 -3.12
C THR A 345 -21.77 16.20 -2.25
N MET A 346 -20.86 15.36 -2.75
CA MET A 346 -19.62 15.01 -2.05
C MET A 346 -18.71 16.22 -1.85
N MET A 347 -18.55 17.09 -2.86
CA MET A 347 -17.80 18.33 -2.74
C MET A 347 -18.39 19.29 -1.71
N LYS A 348 -19.72 19.39 -1.61
CA LYS A 348 -20.39 20.19 -0.56
C LYS A 348 -20.08 19.67 0.85
N ASN A 349 -19.83 18.37 0.98
CA ASN A 349 -19.47 17.71 2.23
C ASN A 349 -17.95 17.60 2.45
N GLU A 350 -17.13 18.30 1.65
CA GLU A 350 -15.66 18.24 1.66
C GLU A 350 -15.07 16.82 1.42
N SER A 351 -15.86 15.89 0.88
CA SER A 351 -15.43 14.53 0.48
C SER A 351 -14.84 14.56 -0.93
N TYR A 352 -13.75 15.28 -1.12
CA TYR A 352 -13.21 15.58 -2.45
C TYR A 352 -12.59 14.38 -3.16
N ASN A 353 -11.99 13.43 -2.43
CA ASN A 353 -11.44 12.20 -3.01
C ASN A 353 -12.54 11.32 -3.59
N GLU A 354 -13.64 11.14 -2.85
CA GLU A 354 -14.82 10.43 -3.33
C GLU A 354 -15.48 11.16 -4.51
N ALA A 355 -15.51 12.50 -4.49
CA ALA A 355 -16.02 13.28 -5.61
C ALA A 355 -15.20 13.05 -6.89
N LEU A 356 -13.86 12.98 -6.79
CA LEU A 356 -13.01 12.68 -7.94
C LEU A 356 -13.27 11.30 -8.53
N LEU A 357 -13.60 10.30 -7.70
CA LEU A 357 -13.99 8.98 -8.20
C LEU A 357 -15.25 9.07 -9.07
N MET A 358 -16.27 9.79 -8.60
CA MET A 358 -17.52 9.99 -9.36
C MET A 358 -17.27 10.79 -10.65
N LEU A 359 -16.44 11.84 -10.59
CA LEU A 359 -16.09 12.65 -11.77
C LEU A 359 -15.24 11.87 -12.77
N GLY A 360 -14.41 10.92 -12.33
CA GLY A 360 -13.69 10.00 -13.21
C GLY A 360 -14.64 9.15 -14.04
N ASN A 361 -15.67 8.57 -13.43
CA ASN A 361 -16.71 7.84 -14.17
C ASN A 361 -17.51 8.75 -15.13
N ALA A 362 -17.81 9.99 -14.70
CA ALA A 362 -18.44 10.97 -15.58
C ALA A 362 -17.55 11.34 -16.78
N GLN A 363 -16.22 11.34 -16.60
CA GLN A 363 -15.27 11.56 -17.68
C GLN A 363 -15.29 10.47 -18.73
N THR A 364 -15.32 9.20 -18.31
CA THR A 364 -15.47 8.06 -19.22
C THR A 364 -16.72 8.22 -20.09
N LEU A 365 -17.84 8.65 -19.50
CA LEU A 365 -19.10 8.90 -20.22
C LEU A 365 -19.02 10.10 -21.19
N CYS A 366 -18.37 11.21 -20.80
CA CYS A 366 -18.17 12.34 -21.73
C CYS A 366 -17.31 11.94 -22.93
N ASN A 367 -16.31 11.08 -22.74
CA ASN A 367 -15.39 10.69 -23.82
C ASN A 367 -16.09 9.86 -24.92
N THR A 368 -17.15 9.12 -24.58
CA THR A 368 -17.92 8.34 -25.56
C THR A 368 -18.93 9.17 -26.34
N HIS A 369 -19.40 10.28 -25.76
CA HIS A 369 -20.33 11.23 -26.39
C HIS A 369 -19.84 12.67 -26.17
N PRO A 370 -18.84 13.12 -26.95
CA PRO A 370 -18.29 14.46 -26.82
C PRO A 370 -19.30 15.49 -27.35
N ASP A 371 -20.21 15.90 -26.49
CA ASP A 371 -20.91 17.18 -26.65
C ASP A 371 -19.97 18.30 -26.17
N ASP A 372 -19.92 19.42 -26.90
CA ASP A 372 -19.03 20.56 -26.61
C ASP A 372 -19.13 21.06 -25.16
N ASP A 373 -20.30 20.91 -24.53
CA ASP A 373 -20.54 21.35 -23.15
C ASP A 373 -20.08 20.33 -22.08
N CYS A 374 -19.94 19.04 -22.41
CA CYS A 374 -19.58 17.98 -21.46
C CYS A 374 -18.17 18.19 -20.92
N GLU A 375 -17.20 18.41 -21.83
CA GLU A 375 -15.78 18.56 -21.47
C GLU A 375 -15.55 19.80 -20.59
N LEU A 376 -16.10 20.95 -20.95
CA LEU A 376 -15.90 22.20 -20.22
C LEU A 376 -16.52 22.15 -18.83
N PHE A 377 -17.77 21.67 -18.73
CA PHE A 377 -18.44 21.54 -17.44
C PHE A 377 -17.69 20.56 -16.52
N LEU A 378 -17.30 19.40 -17.05
CA LEU A 378 -16.59 18.39 -16.30
C LEU A 378 -15.20 18.89 -15.86
N PHE A 379 -14.46 19.57 -16.73
CA PHE A 379 -13.20 20.22 -16.40
C PHE A 379 -13.36 21.16 -15.19
N HIS A 380 -14.40 21.98 -15.18
CA HIS A 380 -14.68 22.87 -14.06
C HIS A 380 -14.96 22.10 -12.76
N GLN A 381 -15.73 21.00 -12.80
CA GLN A 381 -15.98 20.17 -11.60
C GLN A 381 -14.71 19.47 -11.11
N LEU A 382 -13.88 18.94 -12.02
CA LEU A 382 -12.60 18.32 -11.69
C LEU A 382 -11.65 19.33 -11.04
N SER A 383 -11.52 20.54 -11.61
CA SER A 383 -10.72 21.61 -11.02
C SER A 383 -11.20 21.97 -9.62
N LYS A 384 -12.52 22.08 -9.42
CA LYS A 384 -13.10 22.37 -8.11
C LYS A 384 -12.78 21.28 -7.08
N ALA A 385 -12.94 20.01 -7.45
CA ALA A 385 -12.65 18.87 -6.56
C ALA A 385 -11.15 18.79 -6.21
N ARG A 386 -10.25 18.90 -7.21
CA ARG A 386 -8.80 18.88 -6.96
C ARG A 386 -8.34 20.08 -6.14
N TYR A 387 -8.86 21.28 -6.42
CA TYR A 387 -8.60 22.45 -5.59
C TYR A 387 -9.08 22.24 -4.14
N GLY A 388 -10.20 21.55 -3.92
CA GLY A 388 -10.67 21.19 -2.59
C GLY A 388 -9.72 20.28 -1.80
N ILE A 389 -9.08 19.30 -2.45
CA ILE A 389 -8.04 18.46 -1.83
C ILE A 389 -6.82 19.32 -1.46
N TYR A 390 -6.36 20.13 -2.40
CA TYR A 390 -5.26 21.06 -2.19
C TYR A 390 -5.52 22.02 -1.02
N ASP A 391 -6.69 22.64 -0.97
CA ASP A 391 -7.14 23.51 0.14
C ASP A 391 -7.21 22.76 1.47
N SER A 392 -7.61 21.48 1.46
CA SER A 392 -7.62 20.64 2.66
C SER A 392 -6.21 20.44 3.24
N TYR A 393 -5.19 20.22 2.40
CA TYR A 393 -3.80 20.17 2.88
C TYR A 393 -3.35 21.49 3.51
N LEU A 394 -3.71 22.62 2.91
CA LEU A 394 -3.41 23.95 3.47
C LEU A 394 -4.10 24.17 4.82
N LYS A 395 -5.37 23.76 4.97
CA LYS A 395 -6.13 23.83 6.24
C LYS A 395 -5.48 22.99 7.34
N VAL A 396 -5.04 21.76 7.03
CA VAL A 396 -4.35 20.90 8.01
C VAL A 396 -3.01 21.51 8.41
N ALA A 397 -2.23 22.00 7.44
CA ALA A 397 -0.97 22.69 7.71
C ALA A 397 -1.16 23.92 8.61
N ALA A 398 -2.17 24.75 8.32
CA ALA A 398 -2.50 25.92 9.13
C ALA A 398 -2.89 25.54 10.56
N THR A 399 -3.63 24.44 10.74
CA THR A 399 -4.01 23.91 12.06
C THR A 399 -2.80 23.38 12.83
N ALA A 400 -1.91 22.62 12.16
CA ALA A 400 -0.66 22.13 12.75
C ALA A 400 0.27 23.27 13.17
N ARG A 401 0.38 24.33 12.35
CA ARG A 401 1.13 25.54 12.70
C ARG A 401 0.57 26.22 13.95
N LYS A 402 -0.75 26.40 14.03
CA LYS A 402 -1.43 26.98 15.22
C LYS A 402 -1.24 26.15 16.49
N ALA A 403 -0.95 24.85 16.34
CA ALA A 403 -0.65 23.94 17.44
C ALA A 403 0.86 23.84 17.75
N ASP A 404 1.68 24.76 17.24
CA ASP A 404 3.15 24.79 17.37
C ASP A 404 3.84 23.48 16.98
N ASN A 405 3.29 22.81 15.96
CA ASN A 405 3.86 21.61 15.35
C ASN A 405 4.37 21.92 13.93
N PRO A 406 5.55 22.57 13.80
CA PRO A 406 6.07 22.99 12.51
C PRO A 406 6.44 21.83 11.59
N GLN A 407 6.86 20.68 12.14
CA GLN A 407 7.17 19.47 11.36
C GLN A 407 5.93 18.93 10.65
N MET A 408 4.80 18.83 11.37
CA MET A 408 3.54 18.39 10.77
C MET A 408 3.02 19.43 9.77
N ALA A 409 3.12 20.73 10.07
CA ALA A 409 2.73 21.78 9.14
C ALA A 409 3.54 21.70 7.83
N LEU A 410 4.87 21.58 7.93
CA LEU A 410 5.76 21.44 6.79
C LEU A 410 5.41 20.22 5.95
N LYS A 411 5.19 19.06 6.58
CA LYS A 411 4.78 17.84 5.88
C LYS A 411 3.54 18.08 5.01
N TYR A 412 2.50 18.72 5.54
CA TYR A 412 1.28 18.98 4.78
C TYR A 412 1.44 20.06 3.70
N LEU A 413 2.30 21.06 3.91
CA LEU A 413 2.63 22.04 2.86
C LEU A 413 3.41 21.41 1.70
N LEU A 414 4.30 20.47 1.99
CA LEU A 414 4.99 19.68 0.95
C LEU A 414 3.99 18.83 0.17
N LEU A 415 3.07 18.14 0.84
CA LEU A 415 1.98 17.42 0.17
C LEU A 415 1.13 18.34 -0.71
N ALA A 416 0.81 19.55 -0.24
CA ALA A 416 0.07 20.54 -1.02
C ALA A 416 0.85 20.99 -2.27
N ARG A 417 2.16 21.23 -2.13
CA ARG A 417 3.06 21.60 -3.24
C ARG A 417 3.12 20.51 -4.29
N ASP A 418 3.40 19.27 -3.88
CA ASP A 418 3.53 18.12 -4.78
C ASP A 418 2.20 17.84 -5.49
N PHE A 419 1.08 17.95 -4.76
CA PHE A 419 -0.25 17.80 -5.32
C PHE A 419 -0.56 18.90 -6.35
N GLN A 420 -0.20 20.16 -6.08
CA GLN A 420 -0.39 21.23 -7.07
C GLN A 420 0.47 21.01 -8.32
N GLN A 421 1.73 20.61 -8.17
CA GLN A 421 2.63 20.38 -9.30
C GLN A 421 2.13 19.29 -10.24
N THR A 422 1.68 18.16 -9.66
CA THR A 422 1.09 17.04 -10.40
C THR A 422 -0.28 17.38 -11.02
N ASN A 423 -0.92 18.47 -10.61
CA ASN A 423 -2.23 18.93 -11.08
C ASN A 423 -2.20 20.38 -11.61
N SER A 424 -1.06 20.81 -12.14
CA SER A 424 -0.82 22.21 -12.53
C SER A 424 -1.73 22.73 -13.64
N ASN A 425 -2.29 21.83 -14.45
CA ASN A 425 -3.31 22.15 -15.45
C ASN A 425 -4.67 22.52 -14.85
N LEU A 426 -4.98 22.05 -13.64
CA LEU A 426 -6.25 22.32 -12.94
C LEU A 426 -6.08 23.29 -11.76
N ILE A 427 -4.88 23.39 -11.18
CA ILE A 427 -4.53 24.28 -10.07
C ILE A 427 -3.40 25.21 -10.53
N LEU A 428 -3.79 26.38 -11.05
CA LEU A 428 -2.91 27.26 -11.82
C LEU A 428 -1.74 27.90 -11.03
N SER A 429 -1.81 27.96 -9.70
CA SER A 429 -0.82 28.69 -8.90
C SER A 429 -0.47 27.99 -7.58
N SER A 430 0.83 27.91 -7.30
CA SER A 430 1.41 27.51 -6.01
C SER A 430 1.40 28.62 -4.96
N GLY A 431 0.95 29.84 -5.31
CA GLY A 431 1.15 31.03 -4.49
C GLY A 431 0.47 31.00 -3.11
N ALA A 432 -0.49 30.11 -2.87
CA ALA A 432 -1.03 29.88 -1.52
C ALA A 432 -0.08 29.01 -0.68
N THR A 433 0.45 27.93 -1.23
CA THR A 433 1.48 27.09 -0.58
C THR A 433 2.75 27.87 -0.32
N ASP A 434 3.25 28.64 -1.28
CA ASP A 434 4.50 29.38 -1.13
C ASP A 434 4.41 30.44 -0.02
N ARG A 435 3.27 31.14 0.07
CA ARG A 435 2.99 32.06 1.20
C ARG A 435 2.88 31.33 2.54
N ALA A 436 2.20 30.19 2.58
CA ALA A 436 2.06 29.40 3.81
C ALA A 436 3.40 28.81 4.28
N LEU A 437 4.29 28.45 3.35
CA LEU A 437 5.67 28.05 3.61
C LEU A 437 6.47 29.21 4.21
N ASP A 438 6.45 30.40 3.60
CA ASP A 438 7.15 31.58 4.16
C ASP A 438 6.64 31.93 5.56
N GLU A 439 5.32 31.92 5.77
CA GLU A 439 4.71 32.10 7.09
C GLU A 439 5.16 31.04 8.12
N LEU A 440 5.30 29.78 7.70
CA LEU A 440 5.79 28.71 8.56
C LEU A 440 7.28 28.87 8.87
N ALA A 441 8.10 29.25 7.90
CA ALA A 441 9.52 29.51 8.11
C ALA A 441 9.73 30.60 9.16
N TRP A 442 8.96 31.69 9.05
CA TRP A 442 8.99 32.76 10.04
C TRP A 442 8.54 32.30 11.43
N HIS A 443 7.44 31.53 11.52
CA HIS A 443 6.96 30.94 12.79
C HIS A 443 8.02 30.03 13.43
N SER A 444 8.66 29.18 12.65
CA SER A 444 9.74 28.31 13.12
C SER A 444 10.94 29.11 13.65
N LEU A 445 11.32 30.21 13.01
CA LEU A 445 12.37 31.10 13.54
C LEU A 445 11.99 31.72 14.90
N GLN A 446 10.72 32.10 15.09
CA GLN A 446 10.24 32.63 16.35
C GLN A 446 10.30 31.56 17.46
N LEU A 447 9.77 30.37 17.20
CA LEU A 447 9.83 29.23 18.13
C LEU A 447 11.27 28.86 18.48
N ALA A 448 12.18 28.84 17.50
CA ALA A 448 13.59 28.55 17.73
C ALA A 448 14.21 29.53 18.74
N GLY A 449 13.95 30.84 18.57
CA GLY A 449 14.40 31.88 19.48
C GLY A 449 13.84 31.74 20.90
N GLU A 450 12.54 31.46 21.03
CA GLU A 450 11.88 31.24 22.32
C GLU A 450 12.42 30.00 23.04
N ARG A 451 12.58 28.88 22.33
CA ARG A 451 13.09 27.62 22.88
C ARG A 451 14.56 27.72 23.26
N GLN A 452 15.35 28.48 22.50
CA GLN A 452 16.72 28.81 22.86
C GLN A 452 16.79 29.61 24.16
N GLN A 453 15.92 30.61 24.36
CA GLN A 453 15.83 31.35 25.63
C GLN A 453 15.41 30.46 26.81
N GLN A 454 14.57 29.45 26.54
CA GLN A 454 14.14 28.45 27.52
C GLN A 454 15.16 27.32 27.77
N GLN A 455 16.36 27.38 27.19
CA GLN A 455 17.40 26.33 27.27
C GLN A 455 16.95 24.97 26.71
N LYS A 456 15.99 24.97 25.77
CA LYS A 456 15.52 23.77 25.05
C LYS A 456 16.27 23.62 23.73
N GLU A 457 17.60 23.46 23.82
CA GLU A 457 18.53 23.56 22.68
C GLU A 457 18.21 22.60 21.53
N ARG A 458 17.86 21.33 21.84
CA ARG A 458 17.48 20.35 20.81
C ARG A 458 16.26 20.79 20.00
N GLN A 459 15.21 21.28 20.68
CA GLN A 459 14.00 21.73 20.00
C GLN A 459 14.24 23.01 19.21
N ALA A 460 15.06 23.93 19.74
CA ALA A 460 15.47 25.12 19.01
C ALA A 460 16.23 24.78 17.72
N LEU A 461 17.14 23.79 17.79
CA LEU A 461 17.86 23.29 16.62
C LEU A 461 16.90 22.70 15.58
N GLU A 462 15.94 21.88 16.01
CA GLU A 462 14.92 21.31 15.12
C GLU A 462 14.09 22.39 14.40
N ASP A 463 13.74 23.48 15.09
CA ASP A 463 13.01 24.61 14.48
C ASP A 463 13.87 25.43 13.51
N TYR A 464 15.15 25.69 13.84
CA TYR A 464 16.07 26.38 12.93
C TYR A 464 16.30 25.57 11.64
N LEU A 465 16.49 24.25 11.75
CA LEU A 465 16.61 23.36 10.60
C LEU A 465 15.33 23.35 9.75
N CYS A 466 14.16 23.38 10.39
CA CYS A 466 12.88 23.49 9.70
C CYS A 466 12.79 24.80 8.89
N ALA A 467 13.12 25.93 9.49
CA ALA A 467 13.12 27.22 8.80
C ALA A 467 14.10 27.26 7.62
N GLN A 468 15.32 26.72 7.82
CA GLN A 468 16.33 26.62 6.76
C GLN A 468 15.81 25.81 5.57
N GLN A 469 15.25 24.63 5.84
CA GLN A 469 14.71 23.74 4.81
C GLN A 469 13.64 24.46 3.98
N ILE A 470 12.74 25.20 4.64
CA ILE A 470 11.67 25.93 3.94
C ILE A 470 12.23 27.04 3.07
N TYR A 471 13.18 27.83 3.56
CA TYR A 471 13.77 28.90 2.75
C TYR A 471 14.58 28.37 1.55
N GLN A 472 15.24 27.22 1.70
CA GLN A 472 15.85 26.51 0.56
C GLN A 472 14.80 26.07 -0.47
N ILE A 473 13.70 25.50 -0.01
CA ILE A 473 12.53 25.10 -0.84
C ILE A 473 11.95 26.28 -1.64
N LEU A 474 11.96 27.49 -1.05
CA LEU A 474 11.46 28.73 -1.65
C LEU A 474 12.53 29.50 -2.46
N GLY A 475 13.81 29.12 -2.38
CA GLY A 475 14.92 29.85 -3.01
C GLY A 475 15.16 31.23 -2.40
N ILE A 476 15.00 31.37 -1.07
CA ILE A 476 15.19 32.64 -0.33
C ILE A 476 16.45 32.54 0.53
N ASP A 477 17.53 33.21 0.13
CA ASP A 477 18.81 33.12 0.86
C ASP A 477 19.01 34.16 1.97
N LYS A 478 18.08 35.13 2.08
CA LYS A 478 18.18 36.30 2.96
C LYS A 478 18.43 35.95 4.44
N TYR A 479 18.02 34.77 4.89
CA TYR A 479 18.07 34.36 6.30
C TYR A 479 19.16 33.32 6.61
N ASN A 480 19.87 32.80 5.60
CA ASN A 480 20.83 31.70 5.76
C ASN A 480 21.91 32.03 6.80
N ASP A 481 22.54 33.20 6.71
CA ASP A 481 23.60 33.62 7.65
C ASP A 481 23.15 33.64 9.12
N VAL A 482 21.89 34.03 9.38
CA VAL A 482 21.34 34.09 10.73
C VAL A 482 21.02 32.69 11.24
N ILE A 483 20.46 31.85 10.38
CA ILE A 483 20.09 30.47 10.73
C ILE A 483 21.34 29.63 10.97
N ASP A 484 22.30 29.65 10.04
CA ASP A 484 23.54 28.88 10.11
C ASP A 484 24.35 29.22 11.35
N ARG A 485 24.45 30.52 11.69
CA ARG A 485 25.13 30.97 12.91
C ARG A 485 24.49 30.41 14.17
N ASN A 486 23.16 30.33 14.23
CA ASN A 486 22.46 29.81 15.40
C ASN A 486 22.53 28.28 15.47
N ILE A 487 22.43 27.59 14.33
CA ILE A 487 22.68 26.15 14.24
C ILE A 487 24.09 25.82 14.75
N GLN A 488 25.12 26.49 14.23
CA GLN A 488 26.52 26.27 14.64
C GLN A 488 26.72 26.45 16.15
N LYS A 489 26.12 27.49 16.74
CA LYS A 489 26.18 27.72 18.19
C LYS A 489 25.59 26.54 18.97
N LEU A 490 24.38 26.09 18.60
CA LEU A 490 23.70 24.98 19.28
C LEU A 490 24.43 23.64 19.09
N THR A 491 25.05 23.40 17.93
CA THR A 491 25.82 22.18 17.69
C THR A 491 27.18 22.18 18.39
N SER A 492 27.78 23.35 18.64
CA SER A 492 29.07 23.46 19.34
C SER A 492 28.99 23.25 20.85
N GLN A 493 27.77 23.24 21.40
CA GLN A 493 27.51 23.06 22.83
C GLN A 493 27.19 21.60 23.20
N GLN A 494 26.97 20.74 22.19
CA GLN A 494 26.79 19.29 22.32
C GLN A 494 28.15 18.60 22.23
#